data_AF-A0A7J7L1L6-F1
#
_entry.id   AF-A0A7J7L1L6-F1
#
_cell.length_a   1.000
_cell.length_b   1.000
_cell.length_c   1.000
_cell.angle_alpha   90.00
_cell.angle_beta   90.00
_cell.angle_gamma   90.00
#
_symmetry.space_group_name_H-M   'P 1'
#
loop_
_entity.id
_entity.type
_entity.pdbx_description
1 polymer ?
#
loop_
_entity_poly.entity_id
_entity_poly.type
_entity_poly.pdbx_seq_one_letter_code
_entity_poly.pdbx_strand_id
1 'polypeptide(L)'
;MAAVLSDPNHSKQRTELTKPISLIYIMDDIFHVHRTLDELILFTDAIKKWDINAIKHLPSYLKLFYKVIYDITDDISNMVLEEHGWDPSDSLYKSVYGGKLCDAFLVEAKWKESGKLPGAGEYLKNGVISSGVHVVFVHIFFLLGQGIIEESINLIDSGVSGLITCPATILRLWDDLGCAAIRLGTRIHELNHCSKWDKMLTNVKFT
;
A
#
# COMPACT_ATOMS: atom_id res chain seq x y z
N MET A 1 1.43 -11.85 9.10
CA MET A 1 0.95 -11.23 10.35
C MET A 1 1.68 -11.71 11.60
N ALA A 2 1.60 -12.99 11.98
CA ALA A 2 2.24 -13.48 13.21
C ALA A 2 3.75 -13.23 13.30
N ALA A 3 4.46 -13.24 12.16
CA ALA A 3 5.89 -12.97 12.10
C ALA A 3 6.28 -11.49 12.28
N VAL A 4 5.34 -10.55 12.09
CA VAL A 4 5.63 -9.09 12.12
C VAL A 4 5.67 -8.57 13.56
N LEU A 5 4.76 -9.06 14.42
CA LEU A 5 4.72 -8.80 15.85
C LEU A 5 4.65 -10.15 16.58
N SER A 6 5.81 -10.77 16.80
CA SER A 6 5.92 -12.15 17.30
C SER A 6 5.61 -12.31 18.78
N ASP A 7 5.70 -11.25 19.58
CA ASP A 7 5.36 -11.27 21.01
C ASP A 7 3.86 -11.60 21.18
N PRO A 8 3.50 -12.68 21.91
CA PRO A 8 2.11 -13.04 22.15
C PRO A 8 1.24 -11.91 22.71
N ASN A 9 1.80 -11.00 23.50
CA ASN A 9 1.10 -9.89 24.13
C ASN A 9 0.55 -8.86 23.12
N HIS A 10 1.08 -8.83 21.90
CA HIS A 10 0.62 -7.91 20.84
C HIS A 10 -0.58 -8.44 20.03
N SER A 11 -1.47 -9.21 20.66
CA SER A 11 -2.63 -9.81 19.96
C SER A 11 -3.60 -8.76 19.41
N LYS A 12 -3.87 -7.69 20.18
CA LYS A 12 -4.68 -6.55 19.77
C LYS A 12 -4.06 -5.84 18.57
N GLN A 13 -2.77 -5.47 18.67
CA GLN A 13 -2.03 -4.79 17.62
C GLN A 13 -1.97 -5.63 16.33
N ARG A 14 -1.77 -6.95 16.43
CA ARG A 14 -1.83 -7.84 15.25
C ARG A 14 -3.20 -7.86 14.59
N THR A 15 -4.27 -7.85 15.38
CA THR A 15 -5.64 -7.86 14.88
C THR A 15 -5.92 -6.57 14.12
N GLU A 16 -5.59 -5.43 14.71
CA GLU A 16 -5.76 -4.12 14.09
C GLU A 16 -4.88 -3.93 12.86
N LEU A 17 -3.62 -4.36 12.91
CA LEU A 17 -2.69 -4.28 11.79
C LEU A 17 -3.13 -5.13 10.58
N THR A 18 -3.93 -6.19 10.81
CA THR A 18 -4.43 -7.02 9.71
C THR A 18 -5.38 -6.22 8.81
N LYS A 19 -6.16 -5.29 9.38
CA LYS A 19 -7.14 -4.47 8.65
C LYS A 19 -6.49 -3.61 7.54
N PRO A 20 -5.50 -2.73 7.81
CA PRO A 20 -4.84 -1.94 6.76
C PRO A 20 -4.08 -2.81 5.77
N ILE A 21 -3.54 -3.97 6.19
CA ILE A 21 -2.92 -4.92 5.26
C ILE A 21 -3.94 -5.47 4.27
N SER A 22 -5.11 -5.87 4.74
CA SER A 22 -6.21 -6.29 3.86
C SER A 22 -6.64 -5.17 2.91
N LEU A 23 -6.68 -3.92 3.36
CA LEU A 23 -6.99 -2.77 2.49
C LEU A 23 -5.95 -2.58 1.39
N ILE A 24 -4.66 -2.77 1.67
CA ILE A 24 -3.60 -2.70 0.64
C ILE A 24 -3.87 -3.71 -0.47
N TYR A 25 -4.19 -4.96 -0.13
CA TYR A 25 -4.49 -6.00 -1.12
C TYR A 25 -5.77 -5.71 -1.91
N ILE A 26 -6.85 -5.30 -1.24
CA ILE A 26 -8.10 -4.94 -1.94
C ILE A 26 -7.86 -3.75 -2.89
N MET A 27 -7.03 -2.79 -2.49
CA MET A 27 -6.67 -1.67 -3.33
C MET A 27 -5.83 -2.11 -4.54
N ASP A 28 -4.83 -2.97 -4.36
CA ASP A 28 -4.05 -3.56 -5.46
C ASP A 28 -4.96 -4.25 -6.48
N ASP A 29 -5.91 -5.07 -6.02
CA ASP A 29 -6.93 -5.72 -6.86
C ASP A 29 -7.78 -4.71 -7.63
N ILE A 30 -8.23 -3.64 -6.97
CA ILE A 30 -9.02 -2.58 -7.61
C ILE A 30 -8.24 -1.92 -8.75
N PHE A 31 -6.97 -1.56 -8.53
CA PHE A 31 -6.13 -0.91 -9.53
C PHE A 31 -5.65 -1.87 -10.64
N HIS A 32 -5.72 -3.19 -10.42
CA HIS A 32 -5.27 -4.19 -11.39
C HIS A 32 -6.38 -4.85 -12.19
N VAL A 33 -7.55 -5.10 -11.60
CA VAL A 33 -8.65 -5.88 -12.19
C VAL A 33 -9.74 -4.97 -12.79
N HIS A 34 -9.98 -3.79 -12.21
CA HIS A 34 -11.04 -2.89 -12.68
C HIS A 34 -10.60 -2.00 -13.85
N ARG A 35 -11.58 -1.65 -14.69
CA ARG A 35 -11.37 -1.46 -16.14
C ARG A 35 -11.22 -0.03 -16.65
N THR A 36 -11.49 1.01 -15.86
CA THR A 36 -11.37 2.38 -16.39
C THR A 36 -10.35 3.19 -15.60
N LEU A 37 -9.36 3.73 -16.32
CA LEU A 37 -8.37 4.62 -15.71
C LEU A 37 -9.05 5.87 -15.13
N ASP A 38 -10.13 6.36 -15.74
CA ASP A 38 -10.90 7.50 -15.27
C ASP A 38 -11.47 7.28 -13.85
N GLU A 39 -12.04 6.10 -13.57
CA GLU A 39 -12.51 5.75 -12.21
C GLU A 39 -11.36 5.71 -11.21
N LEU A 40 -10.19 5.17 -11.60
CA LEU A 40 -9.01 5.10 -10.74
C LEU A 40 -8.44 6.49 -10.46
N ILE A 41 -8.44 7.39 -11.45
CA ILE A 41 -8.02 8.80 -11.27
C ILE A 41 -8.96 9.49 -10.28
N LEU A 42 -10.28 9.39 -10.48
CA LEU A 42 -11.26 9.99 -9.58
C LEU A 42 -11.16 9.41 -8.17
N PHE A 43 -10.92 8.11 -8.04
CA PHE A 43 -10.72 7.45 -6.75
C PHE A 43 -9.45 7.96 -6.05
N THR A 44 -8.32 8.01 -6.76
CA THR A 44 -7.07 8.57 -6.23
C THR A 44 -7.25 10.03 -5.79
N ASP A 45 -7.96 10.84 -6.57
CA ASP A 45 -8.24 12.24 -6.22
C ASP A 45 -9.16 12.37 -5.01
N ALA A 46 -10.16 11.50 -4.86
CA ALA A 46 -11.03 11.48 -3.69
C ALA A 46 -10.23 11.11 -2.43
N ILE A 47 -9.36 10.12 -2.53
CA ILE A 47 -8.46 9.70 -1.45
C ILE A 47 -7.54 10.86 -1.01
N LYS A 48 -6.93 11.57 -1.96
CA LYS A 48 -6.05 12.73 -1.67
C LYS A 48 -6.76 13.91 -1.02
N LYS A 49 -8.07 14.06 -1.23
CA LYS A 49 -8.87 15.12 -0.61
C LYS A 49 -9.30 14.77 0.80
N TRP A 50 -9.40 13.48 1.10
CA TRP A 50 -9.89 12.96 2.37
C TRP A 50 -11.23 13.58 2.82
N ASP A 51 -12.12 13.80 1.86
CA ASP A 51 -13.42 14.40 2.10
C ASP A 51 -14.50 13.41 1.64
N ILE A 52 -15.41 13.04 2.55
CA ILE A 52 -16.54 12.17 2.25
C ILE A 52 -17.47 12.77 1.17
N ASN A 53 -17.40 14.06 0.90
CA ASN A 53 -18.09 14.69 -0.22
C ASN A 53 -17.41 14.45 -1.57
N ALA A 54 -16.11 14.16 -1.58
CA ALA A 54 -15.35 13.91 -2.80
C ALA A 54 -15.76 12.58 -3.49
N ILE A 55 -16.39 11.66 -2.76
CA ILE A 55 -16.80 10.36 -3.30
C ILE A 55 -18.18 10.38 -4.00
N LYS A 56 -18.86 11.52 -4.10
CA LYS A 56 -20.21 11.62 -4.69
C LYS A 56 -20.28 11.08 -6.12
N HIS A 57 -19.23 11.28 -6.91
CA HIS A 57 -19.17 10.91 -8.33
C HIS A 57 -18.57 9.52 -8.58
N LEU A 58 -18.10 8.82 -7.55
CA LEU A 58 -17.52 7.50 -7.70
C LEU A 58 -18.61 6.43 -7.93
N PRO A 59 -18.27 5.30 -8.58
CA PRO A 59 -19.07 4.08 -8.54
C PRO A 59 -19.34 3.61 -7.10
N SER A 60 -20.47 2.91 -6.89
CA SER A 60 -20.90 2.47 -5.55
C SER A 60 -19.87 1.63 -4.80
N TYR A 61 -19.14 0.75 -5.51
CA TYR A 61 -18.11 -0.09 -4.89
C TYR A 61 -16.89 0.71 -4.41
N LEU A 62 -16.46 1.73 -5.15
CA LEU A 62 -15.37 2.63 -4.74
C LEU A 62 -15.80 3.54 -3.57
N LYS A 63 -17.06 3.97 -3.54
CA LYS A 63 -17.62 4.66 -2.35
C LYS A 63 -17.58 3.77 -1.12
N LEU A 64 -17.97 2.49 -1.26
CA LEU A 64 -17.93 1.55 -0.16
C LEU A 64 -16.49 1.33 0.31
N PHE A 65 -15.57 1.09 -0.61
CA PHE A 65 -14.17 0.87 -0.28
C PHE A 65 -13.54 2.10 0.40
N TYR A 66 -13.82 3.30 -0.10
CA TYR A 66 -13.40 4.56 0.55
C TYR A 66 -13.94 4.67 1.99
N LYS A 67 -15.20 4.33 2.22
CA LYS A 67 -15.77 4.38 3.58
C LYS A 67 -15.08 3.41 4.52
N VAL A 68 -14.86 2.17 4.07
CA VAL A 68 -14.14 1.16 4.87
C VAL A 68 -12.73 1.62 5.21
N ILE A 69 -12.05 2.25 4.26
CA ILE A 69 -10.78 2.94 4.44
C ILE A 69 -10.85 3.99 5.57
N TYR A 70 -11.86 4.86 5.50
CA TYR A 70 -12.06 5.96 6.46
C TYR A 70 -12.35 5.42 7.85
N ASP A 71 -13.30 4.49 7.95
CA ASP A 71 -13.77 3.90 9.22
C ASP A 71 -12.62 3.15 9.92
N ILE A 72 -11.81 2.37 9.19
CA ILE A 72 -10.65 1.67 9.77
C ILE A 72 -9.59 2.66 10.26
N THR A 73 -9.37 3.75 9.53
CA THR A 73 -8.40 4.78 9.94
C THR A 73 -8.87 5.46 11.22
N ASP A 74 -10.15 5.84 11.29
CA ASP A 74 -10.76 6.45 12.47
C ASP A 74 -10.73 5.51 13.69
N ASP A 75 -11.10 4.24 13.51
CA ASP A 75 -11.06 3.21 14.56
C ASP A 75 -9.65 3.06 15.15
N ILE A 76 -8.62 2.97 14.30
CA ILE A 76 -7.23 2.83 14.74
C ILE A 76 -6.74 4.13 15.40
N SER A 77 -7.09 5.30 14.85
CA SER A 77 -6.75 6.59 15.46
C SER A 77 -7.33 6.74 16.85
N ASN A 78 -8.61 6.44 17.02
CA ASN A 78 -9.29 6.50 18.32
C ASN A 78 -8.64 5.53 19.32
N MET A 79 -8.30 4.31 18.89
CA MET A 79 -7.58 3.37 19.75
C MET A 79 -6.22 3.91 20.20
N VAL A 80 -5.42 4.44 19.29
CA VAL A 80 -4.08 4.95 19.62
C VAL A 80 -4.19 6.17 20.54
N LEU A 81 -5.19 7.02 20.33
CA LEU A 81 -5.46 8.16 21.21
C LEU A 81 -5.85 7.71 22.62
N GLU A 82 -6.70 6.70 22.74
CA GLU A 82 -7.12 6.15 24.04
C GLU A 82 -5.98 5.44 24.79
N GLU A 83 -5.15 4.66 24.09
CA GLU A 83 -4.08 3.87 24.73
C GLU A 83 -2.80 4.67 24.99
N HIS A 84 -2.44 5.56 24.06
CA HIS A 84 -1.12 6.21 24.04
C HIS A 84 -1.21 7.73 24.16
N GLY A 85 -2.42 8.32 24.16
CA GLY A 85 -2.63 9.76 24.34
C GLY A 85 -2.23 10.61 23.12
N TRP A 86 -2.09 9.99 21.94
CA TRP A 86 -1.69 10.66 20.71
C TRP A 86 -2.68 10.38 19.58
N ASP A 87 -3.06 11.40 18.81
CA ASP A 87 -3.88 11.23 17.61
C ASP A 87 -2.98 10.99 16.37
N PRO A 88 -2.97 9.78 15.78
CA PRO A 88 -2.15 9.49 14.61
C PRO A 88 -2.89 9.76 13.29
N SER A 89 -4.11 10.32 13.32
CA SER A 89 -5.00 10.45 12.15
C SER A 89 -4.31 11.04 10.93
N ASP A 90 -3.56 12.12 11.10
CA ASP A 90 -2.82 12.78 10.02
C ASP A 90 -1.69 11.89 9.46
N SER A 91 -0.93 11.19 10.30
CA SER A 91 0.15 10.30 9.84
C SER A 91 -0.39 9.03 9.18
N LEU A 92 -1.43 8.40 9.75
CA LEU A 92 -2.11 7.25 9.14
C LEU A 92 -2.69 7.66 7.79
N TYR A 93 -3.39 8.79 7.76
CA TYR A 93 -3.88 9.40 6.54
C TYR A 93 -2.76 9.62 5.52
N LYS A 94 -1.68 10.31 5.86
CA LYS A 94 -0.56 10.59 4.95
C LYS A 94 0.10 9.31 4.42
N SER A 95 0.17 8.26 5.24
CA SER A 95 0.82 6.99 4.87
C SER A 95 0.05 6.25 3.78
N VAL A 96 -1.28 6.15 3.88
CA VAL A 96 -2.10 5.41 2.90
C VAL A 96 -2.66 6.33 1.82
N TYR A 97 -3.03 7.56 2.20
CA TYR A 97 -3.99 8.42 1.51
C TYR A 97 -3.49 9.83 1.19
N GLY A 98 -2.36 10.28 1.75
CA GLY A 98 -1.65 11.50 1.33
C GLY A 98 -1.07 11.45 -0.09
N GLY A 99 -1.58 10.54 -0.93
CA GLY A 99 -1.21 10.31 -2.32
C GLY A 99 -0.26 9.13 -2.52
N LYS A 100 0.65 8.82 -1.58
CA LYS A 100 1.81 7.94 -1.87
C LYS A 100 1.43 6.55 -2.43
N LEU A 101 0.62 5.77 -1.71
CA LEU A 101 0.28 4.41 -2.14
C LEU A 101 -0.68 4.39 -3.34
N CYS A 102 -1.75 5.19 -3.29
CA CYS A 102 -2.71 5.30 -4.41
C CYS A 102 -2.06 5.85 -5.68
N ASP A 103 -1.14 6.81 -5.58
CA ASP A 103 -0.38 7.33 -6.72
C ASP A 103 0.53 6.26 -7.30
N ALA A 104 1.20 5.48 -6.45
CA ALA A 104 2.05 4.39 -6.92
C ALA A 104 1.24 3.33 -7.69
N PHE A 105 0.06 2.95 -7.20
CA PHE A 105 -0.85 2.07 -7.94
C PHE A 105 -1.39 2.71 -9.22
N LEU A 106 -1.73 4.00 -9.19
CA LEU A 106 -2.18 4.73 -10.38
C LEU A 106 -1.08 4.81 -11.45
N VAL A 107 0.18 4.96 -11.06
CA VAL A 107 1.34 4.93 -11.97
C VAL A 107 1.44 3.54 -12.63
N GLU A 108 1.30 2.46 -11.87
CA GLU A 108 1.29 1.10 -12.43
C GLU A 108 0.12 0.87 -13.40
N ALA A 109 -1.08 1.35 -13.04
CA ALA A 109 -2.26 1.28 -13.92
C ALA A 109 -2.04 2.05 -15.24
N LYS A 110 -1.44 3.25 -15.17
CA LYS A 110 -1.08 4.04 -16.37
C LYS A 110 -0.04 3.34 -17.24
N TRP A 111 0.97 2.72 -16.64
CA TRP A 111 1.95 1.93 -17.41
C TRP A 111 1.28 0.75 -18.11
N LYS A 112 0.38 0.05 -17.42
CA LYS A 112 -0.39 -1.08 -17.97
C LYS A 112 -1.27 -0.65 -19.14
N GLU A 113 -2.04 0.42 -18.99
CA GLU A 113 -2.97 0.89 -20.04
C GLU A 113 -2.23 1.43 -21.27
N SER A 114 -1.15 2.18 -21.06
CA SER A 114 -0.34 2.72 -22.16
C SER A 114 0.57 1.69 -22.84
N GLY A 115 0.74 0.50 -22.23
CA GLY A 115 1.75 -0.46 -22.63
C GLY A 115 3.20 0.02 -22.41
N LYS A 116 3.41 1.10 -21.66
CA LYS A 116 4.74 1.61 -21.32
C LYS A 116 5.47 0.58 -20.46
N LEU A 117 6.66 0.18 -20.91
CA LEU A 117 7.62 -0.57 -20.10
C LEU A 117 8.55 0.44 -19.38
N PRO A 118 8.42 0.66 -18.06
CA PRO A 118 9.35 1.51 -17.34
C PRO A 118 10.78 0.93 -17.36
N GLY A 119 11.78 1.73 -17.01
CA GLY A 119 13.12 1.20 -16.72
C GLY A 119 13.14 0.45 -15.37
N ALA A 120 14.06 -0.49 -15.16
CA ALA A 120 14.13 -1.26 -13.91
C ALA A 120 14.22 -0.38 -12.65
N GLY A 121 15.00 0.70 -12.69
CA GLY A 121 15.09 1.66 -11.58
C GLY A 121 13.81 2.49 -11.38
N GLU A 122 13.14 2.90 -12.47
CA GLU A 122 11.85 3.61 -12.41
C GLU A 122 10.77 2.71 -11.81
N TYR A 123 10.71 1.46 -12.28
CA TYR A 123 9.82 0.44 -11.76
C TYR A 123 10.06 0.19 -10.28
N LEU A 124 11.30 -0.10 -9.88
CA LEU A 124 11.60 -0.44 -8.49
C LEU A 124 11.31 0.74 -7.56
N LYS A 125 11.61 1.97 -7.98
CA LYS A 125 11.30 3.18 -7.21
C LYS A 125 9.80 3.29 -6.92
N ASN A 126 8.95 3.01 -7.90
CA ASN A 126 7.49 2.97 -7.69
C ASN A 126 7.07 1.72 -6.90
N GLY A 127 7.66 0.58 -7.22
CA GLY A 127 7.42 -0.74 -6.65
C GLY A 127 7.64 -0.79 -5.13
N VAL A 128 8.65 -0.08 -4.63
CA VAL A 128 8.89 0.09 -3.19
C VAL A 128 7.70 0.75 -2.51
N ILE A 129 7.10 1.76 -3.13
CA ILE A 129 5.92 2.44 -2.57
C ILE A 129 4.67 1.58 -2.73
N SER A 130 4.40 1.06 -3.93
CA SER A 130 3.25 0.20 -4.21
C SER A 130 3.26 -1.13 -3.46
N SER A 131 4.38 -1.50 -2.82
CA SER A 131 4.45 -2.68 -1.93
C SER A 131 3.59 -2.51 -0.67
N GLY A 132 3.22 -1.28 -0.31
CA GLY A 132 2.43 -0.99 0.89
C GLY A 132 3.19 -1.15 2.21
N VAL A 133 4.47 -1.53 2.21
CA VAL A 133 5.25 -1.72 3.45
C VAL A 133 5.32 -0.45 4.30
N HIS A 134 5.42 0.72 3.68
CA HIS A 134 5.41 2.00 4.39
C HIS A 134 4.14 2.20 5.22
N VAL A 135 2.97 1.83 4.68
CA VAL A 135 1.70 1.86 5.41
C VAL A 135 1.77 0.95 6.63
N VAL A 136 2.23 -0.28 6.46
CA VAL A 136 2.36 -1.27 7.55
C VAL A 136 3.26 -0.75 8.66
N PHE A 137 4.39 -0.14 8.33
CA PHE A 137 5.34 0.40 9.30
C PHE A 137 4.78 1.59 10.08
N VAL A 138 4.08 2.51 9.42
CA VAL A 138 3.42 3.64 10.10
C VAL A 138 2.37 3.11 11.08
N HIS A 139 1.55 2.14 10.68
CA HIS A 139 0.55 1.54 11.58
C HIS A 139 1.19 0.81 12.76
N ILE A 140 2.25 0.02 12.55
CA ILE A 140 2.98 -0.63 13.65
C ILE A 140 3.52 0.39 14.65
N PHE A 141 4.13 1.47 14.16
CA PHE A 141 4.72 2.50 15.01
C PHE A 141 3.70 3.08 16.00
N PHE A 142 2.53 3.49 15.49
CA PHE A 142 1.47 4.04 16.34
C PHE A 142 0.76 3.00 17.21
N LEU A 143 0.51 1.80 16.68
CA LEU A 143 -0.12 0.71 17.45
C LEU A 143 0.72 0.26 18.65
N LEU A 144 2.06 0.35 18.56
CA LEU A 144 2.95 0.03 19.67
C LEU A 144 3.09 1.17 20.69
N GLY A 145 2.87 2.42 20.29
CA GLY A 145 2.92 3.57 21.20
C GLY A 145 4.31 3.94 21.72
N GLN A 146 5.36 3.29 21.25
CA GLN A 146 6.70 3.41 21.83
C GLN A 146 7.48 4.58 21.19
N GLY A 147 7.87 5.56 22.01
CA GLY A 147 8.73 6.66 21.57
C GLY A 147 8.06 7.60 20.56
N ILE A 148 6.76 7.88 20.76
CA ILE A 148 6.03 8.89 19.98
C ILE A 148 6.55 10.29 20.37
N ILE A 149 7.43 10.83 19.53
CA ILE A 149 7.99 12.18 19.62
C ILE A 149 8.02 12.78 18.20
N GLU A 150 8.15 14.09 18.10
CA GLU A 150 8.10 14.79 16.80
C GLU A 150 9.15 14.27 15.82
N GLU A 151 10.36 13.97 16.29
CA GLU A 151 11.45 13.43 15.47
C GLU A 151 11.14 12.04 14.91
N SER A 152 10.52 11.15 15.70
CA SER A 152 10.16 9.80 15.25
C SER A 152 8.97 9.82 14.30
N ILE A 153 8.00 10.71 14.52
CA ILE A 153 6.88 10.95 13.61
C ILE A 153 7.39 11.48 12.27
N ASN A 154 8.25 12.50 12.28
CA ASN A 154 8.82 13.04 11.04
C ASN A 154 9.62 11.98 10.26
N LEU A 155 10.34 11.11 10.98
CA LEU A 155 11.07 10.00 10.36
C LEU A 155 10.14 9.00 9.69
N ILE A 156 9.06 8.57 10.37
CA ILE A 156 8.12 7.58 9.83
C ILE A 156 7.30 8.17 8.66
N ASP A 157 6.84 9.42 8.78
CA ASP A 157 6.02 10.09 7.76
C ASP A 157 6.80 10.43 6.50
N SER A 158 8.12 10.63 6.61
CA SER A 158 8.99 10.80 5.43
C SER A 158 8.83 9.62 4.46
N GLY A 159 8.67 8.40 4.97
CA GLY A 159 8.56 7.17 4.18
C GLY A 159 9.86 6.78 3.45
N VAL A 160 10.97 7.49 3.66
CA VAL A 160 12.25 7.28 2.95
C VAL A 160 13.35 6.76 3.88
N SER A 161 13.03 6.44 5.14
CA SER A 161 14.00 5.79 6.03
C SER A 161 14.42 4.43 5.45
N GLY A 162 15.70 4.08 5.58
CA GLY A 162 16.22 2.76 5.21
C GLY A 162 15.47 1.62 5.92
N LEU A 163 14.92 1.90 7.10
CA LEU A 163 14.05 1.01 7.87
C LEU A 163 12.79 0.58 7.08
N ILE A 164 12.25 1.45 6.22
CA ILE A 164 11.08 1.16 5.40
C ILE A 164 11.52 0.69 4.01
N THR A 165 12.50 1.36 3.42
CA THR A 165 12.91 1.14 2.02
C THR A 165 13.51 -0.26 1.80
N CYS A 166 14.30 -0.77 2.75
CA CYS A 166 14.90 -2.10 2.65
C CYS A 166 13.85 -3.23 2.65
N PRO A 167 12.97 -3.36 3.67
CA PRO A 167 11.94 -4.40 3.66
C PRO A 167 10.94 -4.23 2.51
N ALA A 168 10.63 -2.99 2.10
CA ALA A 168 9.81 -2.73 0.92
C ALA A 168 10.45 -3.25 -0.38
N THR A 169 11.75 -3.04 -0.54
CA THR A 169 12.51 -3.55 -1.70
C THR A 169 12.53 -5.07 -1.71
N ILE A 170 12.82 -5.69 -0.56
CA ILE A 170 12.82 -7.16 -0.42
C ILE A 170 11.45 -7.72 -0.74
N LEU A 171 10.38 -7.15 -0.17
CA LEU A 171 9.02 -7.63 -0.40
C LEU A 171 8.64 -7.49 -1.88
N ARG A 172 8.91 -6.35 -2.51
CA ARG A 172 8.64 -6.12 -3.94
C ARG A 172 9.34 -7.15 -4.81
N LEU A 173 10.64 -7.36 -4.60
CA LEU A 173 11.41 -8.33 -5.40
C LEU A 173 10.97 -9.77 -5.15
N TRP A 174 10.59 -10.11 -3.91
CA TRP A 174 10.11 -11.44 -3.56
C TRP A 174 8.74 -11.73 -4.19
N ASP A 175 7.83 -10.76 -4.14
CA ASP A 175 6.51 -10.82 -4.77
C ASP A 175 6.63 -11.02 -6.29
N ASP A 176 7.49 -10.23 -6.93
CA ASP A 176 7.75 -10.30 -8.38
C ASP A 176 8.38 -11.66 -8.78
N LEU A 177 9.30 -12.20 -7.96
CA LEU A 177 9.91 -13.51 -8.17
C LEU A 177 8.88 -14.64 -8.06
N GLY A 178 7.99 -14.57 -7.07
CA GLY A 178 6.91 -15.54 -6.90
C GLY A 178 5.97 -15.57 -8.11
N CYS A 179 5.60 -14.39 -8.61
CA CYS A 179 4.84 -14.24 -9.83
C CYS A 179 5.55 -14.89 -11.04
N ALA A 180 6.84 -14.60 -11.23
CA ALA A 180 7.60 -15.18 -12.34
C ALA A 180 7.70 -16.72 -12.26
N ALA A 181 7.89 -17.29 -11.07
CA ALA A 181 8.03 -18.73 -10.86
C ALA A 181 6.77 -19.52 -11.20
N ILE A 182 5.58 -19.01 -10.85
CA ILE A 182 4.28 -19.64 -11.18
C ILE A 182 4.16 -19.82 -12.71
N ARG A 183 4.62 -18.85 -13.50
CA ARG A 183 4.51 -18.87 -14.96
C ARG A 183 5.46 -19.84 -15.65
N LEU A 184 6.64 -20.11 -15.08
CA LEU A 184 7.55 -21.14 -15.60
C LEU A 184 7.01 -22.57 -15.41
N GLY A 185 6.04 -22.77 -14.51
CA GLY A 185 5.42 -24.06 -14.21
C GLY A 185 4.10 -24.36 -14.95
N THR A 186 3.38 -23.37 -15.46
CA THR A 186 2.03 -23.55 -16.06
C THR A 186 1.95 -23.07 -17.52
N ARG A 187 1.56 -23.95 -18.45
CA ARG A 187 1.06 -23.56 -19.79
C ARG A 187 -0.40 -23.06 -19.64
N ILE A 188 -0.73 -21.93 -20.30
CA ILE A 188 -2.09 -21.47 -20.72
C ILE A 188 -2.84 -20.42 -19.84
N HIS A 189 -3.02 -19.24 -20.44
CA HIS A 189 -4.14 -18.27 -20.47
C HIS A 189 -4.92 -17.69 -19.27
N GLU A 190 -4.71 -18.02 -17.99
CA GLU A 190 -5.68 -17.55 -16.95
C GLU A 190 -5.19 -16.62 -15.84
N LEU A 191 -3.97 -16.07 -15.87
CA LEU A 191 -3.49 -15.22 -14.77
C LEU A 191 -3.34 -13.74 -15.17
N ASN A 192 -4.47 -13.02 -15.11
CA ASN A 192 -4.51 -11.55 -15.23
C ASN A 192 -3.73 -10.81 -14.11
N HIS A 193 -3.39 -11.50 -13.01
CA HIS A 193 -2.55 -10.95 -11.93
C HIS A 193 -1.04 -10.96 -12.23
N CYS A 194 -0.59 -11.83 -13.15
CA CYS A 194 0.81 -12.22 -13.26
C CYS A 194 1.51 -11.68 -14.52
N SER A 195 0.91 -10.68 -15.19
CA SER A 195 1.47 -10.06 -16.41
C SER A 195 2.59 -9.05 -16.13
N LYS A 196 3.09 -9.00 -14.89
CA LYS A 196 3.92 -7.92 -14.33
C LYS A 196 5.38 -7.95 -14.84
N TRP A 197 5.60 -7.75 -16.14
CA TRP A 197 6.90 -7.33 -16.71
C TRP A 197 7.96 -8.43 -17.03
N ASP A 198 7.59 -9.46 -17.81
CA ASP A 198 8.54 -10.45 -18.39
C ASP A 198 9.79 -9.84 -19.04
N LYS A 199 9.65 -8.67 -19.67
CA LYS A 199 10.74 -7.97 -20.36
C LYS A 199 11.67 -7.17 -19.43
N MET A 200 11.29 -6.96 -18.17
CA MET A 200 12.07 -6.16 -17.21
C MET A 200 12.99 -7.04 -16.36
N LEU A 201 12.48 -8.17 -15.83
CA LEU A 201 13.28 -9.11 -15.03
C LEU A 201 14.43 -9.74 -15.83
N THR A 202 14.27 -9.86 -17.15
CA THR A 202 15.32 -10.32 -18.06
C THR A 202 16.45 -9.31 -18.27
N ASN A 203 16.28 -8.05 -17.84
CA ASN A 203 17.25 -6.96 -18.01
C ASN A 203 17.81 -6.40 -16.69
N VAL A 204 17.41 -6.94 -15.53
CA VAL A 204 18.02 -6.57 -14.24
C VAL A 204 19.40 -7.24 -14.16
N LYS A 205 20.44 -6.52 -14.55
CA LYS A 205 21.80 -6.87 -14.16
C LYS A 205 22.00 -6.38 -12.73
N PHE A 206 22.11 -7.32 -11.79
CA PHE A 206 22.70 -7.04 -10.50
C PHE A 206 24.18 -6.76 -10.74
N THR A 207 24.56 -5.48 -10.75
CA THR A 207 25.96 -5.03 -10.72
C THR A 207 26.23 -4.37 -9.38
#